data_AF-X0TL32-F1
#
_entry.id   AF-X0TL32-F1
#
_cell.length_a   1.000
_cell.length_b   1.000
_cell.length_c   1.000
_cell.angle_alpha   90.00
_cell.angle_beta   90.00
_cell.angle_gamma   90.00
#
_symmetry.space_group_name_H-M   'P 1'
#
loop_
_entity.id
_entity.type
_entity.pdbx_description
1 polymer ?
#
loop_
_entity_poly.entity_id
_entity_poly.type
_entity_poly.pdbx_seq_one_letter_code
_entity_poly.pdbx_strand_id
1 'polypeptide(L)' 'MVKVQKLPSGQLVITIPKILAEYEGLKKGAEIEFKKHKEGFLLEVKKKVSK' A
#
# COMPACT_ATOMS: atom_id res chain seq x y z
N MET A 1 -6.71 2.45 11.54
CA MET A 1 -5.33 2.57 12.04
C MET A 1 -4.40 1.87 11.08
N VAL A 2 -3.44 2.57 10.49
CA VAL A 2 -2.40 1.97 9.63
C VAL A 2 -1.18 1.69 10.50
N LYS A 3 -0.60 0.49 10.40
CA LYS A 3 0.58 0.10 11.19
C LYS A 3 1.74 -0.18 10.24
N VAL A 4 2.91 0.41 10.54
CA VAL A 4 4.16 0.15 9.82
C VAL A 4 5.09 -0.62 10.74
N GLN A 5 5.60 -1.75 10.26
CA GLN A 5 6.53 -2.62 11.02
C GLN A 5 7.67 -3.06 10.12
N LYS A 6 8.89 -3.08 10.66
CA LYS A 6 10.06 -3.67 10.01
C LYS A 6 10.35 -5.01 10.67
N LEU A 7 10.31 -6.09 9.89
CA LEU A 7 10.67 -7.42 10.38
C LEU A 7 12.19 -7.56 10.50
N PRO A 8 12.69 -8.47 11.35
CA PRO A 8 14.13 -8.73 11.49
C PRO A 8 14.81 -9.12 10.17
N SER A 9 14.06 -9.70 9.22
CA SER A 9 14.52 -10.03 7.86
C SER A 9 14.80 -8.80 6.98
N GLY A 10 14.49 -7.59 7.44
CA GLY A 10 14.57 -6.36 6.66
C GLY A 10 13.30 -6.05 5.86
N GLN A 11 12.30 -6.94 5.87
CA GLN A 11 11.04 -6.73 5.18
C GLN A 11 10.17 -5.66 5.88
N LEU A 12 9.63 -4.73 5.09
CA LEU A 12 8.67 -3.73 5.54
C LEU A 12 7.24 -4.28 5.40
N VAL A 13 6.47 -4.23 6.48
CA VAL A 13 5.07 -4.67 6.54
C VAL A 13 4.18 -3.47 6.88
N ILE A 14 3.24 -3.17 5.99
CA ILE A 14 2.24 -2.12 6.18
C ILE A 14 0.88 -2.80 6.35
N THR A 15 0.30 -2.69 7.54
CA THR A 15 -1.04 -3.20 7.83
C THR A 15 -2.07 -2.11 7.58
N ILE A 16 -2.96 -2.36 6.63
CA ILE A 16 -4.06 -1.46 6.26
C ILE A 16 -5.38 -2.10 6.71
N PRO A 17 -6.25 -1.36 7.42
CA PRO A 17 -7.59 -1.83 7.78
C PRO A 17 -8.40 -2.26 6.56
N LYS A 18 -9.16 -3.34 6.71
CA LYS A 18 -9.98 -3.91 5.62
C LYS A 18 -10.88 -2.90 4.93
N ILE A 19 -11.54 -2.02 5.71
CA ILE A 19 -12.45 -0.99 5.16
C ILE A 19 -11.74 0.00 4.22
N LEU A 20 -10.49 0.39 4.52
CA LEU A 20 -9.70 1.28 3.67
C LEU A 20 -9.18 0.53 2.45
N ALA A 21 -8.75 -0.72 2.62
CA ALA A 21 -8.32 -1.55 1.51
C ALA A 21 -9.45 -1.78 0.50
N GLU A 22 -10.68 -2.02 0.96
CA GLU A 22 -11.85 -2.17 0.10
C GLU A 22 -12.24 -0.87 -0.60
N TYR A 23 -12.21 0.26 0.11
CA TYR A 23 -12.47 1.58 -0.47
C TYR A 23 -11.48 1.93 -1.60
N GLU A 24 -10.19 1.68 -1.38
CA GLU A 24 -9.12 1.93 -2.37
C GLU A 24 -9.01 0.84 -3.44
N GLY A 25 -9.77 -0.26 -3.32
CA GLY A 25 -9.70 -1.40 -4.24
C GLY A 25 -8.40 -2.22 -4.13
N LEU A 26 -7.69 -2.13 -3.00
CA LEU A 26 -6.50 -2.93 -2.68
C LEU A 26 -6.90 -4.41 -2.47
N LYS A 27 -6.63 -5.23 -3.48
CA LYS A 27 -6.83 -6.69 -3.44
C LYS A 27 -5.51 -7.42 -3.21
N LYS A 28 -5.59 -8.66 -2.71
CA LYS A 28 -4.40 -9.54 -2.63
C LYS A 28 -3.79 -9.68 -4.03
N GLY A 29 -2.47 -9.49 -4.12
CA GLY A 29 -1.75 -9.53 -5.40
C GLY A 29 -1.84 -8.23 -6.22
N ALA A 30 -2.42 -7.17 -5.69
CA ALA A 30 -2.38 -5.85 -6.35
C ALA A 30 -0.96 -5.29 -6.34
N GLU A 31 -0.55 -4.70 -7.46
CA GLU A 31 0.67 -3.90 -7.54
C GLU A 31 0.38 -2.48 -7.02
N ILE A 32 1.31 -1.97 -6.22
CA ILE A 32 1.22 -0.66 -5.59
C ILE A 32 2.48 0.12 -5.93
N GLU A 33 2.31 1.39 -6.31
CA GLU A 33 3.41 2.31 -6.57
C GLU A 33 3.63 3.21 -5.35
N PHE A 34 4.88 3.33 -4.94
CA PHE A 34 5.30 4.24 -3.88
C PHE A 34 5.76 5.55 -4.49
N LYS A 35 5.04 6.63 -4.18
CA LYS A 35 5.44 7.99 -4.54
C LYS A 35 5.90 8.74 -3.31
N LYS A 36 7.02 9.46 -3.41
CA LYS A 36 7.48 10.34 -2.34
C LYS A 36 6.53 11.53 -2.22
N HIS A 37 6.04 11.83 -1.02
CA HIS A 37 5.17 12.99 -0.79
C HIS A 37 5.54 13.70 0.50
N LYS A 38 6.11 14.91 0.39
CA LYS A 38 6.53 15.77 1.52
C LYS A 38 7.30 14.97 2.59
N GLU A 39 6.64 14.66 3.70
CA GLU A 39 7.19 13.98 4.88
C GLU A 39 6.85 12.48 4.93
N GLY A 40 6.32 11.90 3.85
CA GLY A 40 5.90 10.50 3.79
C GLY A 40 5.86 9.92 2.38
N PHE A 41 5.10 8.82 2.26
CA PHE A 41 4.90 8.11 1.00
C PHE A 41 3.42 8.02 0.69
N LEU A 42 3.09 8.25 -0.58
CA LEU A 42 1.78 7.98 -1.13
C LEU A 42 1.80 6.58 -1.75
N LEU A 43 0.83 5.76 -1.38
CA LEU A 43 0.61 4.43 -1.94
C LEU A 43 -0.51 4.56 -2.97
N GLU A 44 -0.20 4.34 -4.25
CA GLU A 44 -1.20 4.32 -5.32
C GLU A 44 -1.32 2.92 -5.90
N VAL A 45 -2.54 2.39 -5.99
CA VAL A 45 -2.77 1.12 -6.70
C VAL A 45 -2.50 1.35 -8.17
N LYS A 46 -1.60 0.57 -8.77
CA LYS A 46 -1.41 0.56 -10.22
C LYS A 46 -2.68 0.00 -10.85
N LYS A 47 -3.60 0.89 -11.25
CA LYS A 47 -4.69 0.52 -12.15
C LYS A 47 -4.03 0.11 -13.47
N LYS A 48 -4.07 -1.18 -13.81
CA LYS A 48 -3.88 -1.60 -15.20
C LYS A 48 -4.96 -0.90 -16.01
N VAL A 49 -4.60 0.19 -16.67
CA VAL A 49 -5.39 0.73 -17.77
C VAL A 49 -5.25 -0.30 -18.88
N SER A 50 -6.18 -1.26 -18.90
CA SER A 50 -6.42 -2.08 -20.08
C SER A 50 -6.87 -1.13 -21.18
N LYS A 51 -5.94 -0.76 -22.05
CA LYS A 51 -6.21 -0.07 -23.30
C LYS A 51 -6.51 -1.11 -24.38
#